data_AF-A0A2T1K896-F1
#
_entry.id   AF-A0A2T1K896-F1
#
_cell.length_a   1.000
_cell.length_b   1.000
_cell.length_c   1.000
_cell.angle_alpha   90.00
_cell.angle_beta   90.00
_cell.angle_gamma   90.00
#
_symmetry.space_group_name_H-M   'P 1'
#
loop_
_entity.id
_entity.type
_entity.pdbx_description
1 polymer ?
#
loop_
_entity_poly.entity_id
_entity_poly.type
_entity_poly.pdbx_seq_one_letter_code
_entity_poly.pdbx_strand_id
1 'polypeptide(L)'
;MSKTKKIEVTDLILRDAHQSLIATRMRTEDMLPICDKLDQVGYWSLEVWGGATFDACVRFLKEDPWERLRQLRAALPNTRLQMLLRGQNLLGYRHYADDVVEAFVQKAADNGIDVFRIFDALNDLRNLETAMKAVKKAGKHAQGTICYTTSPVHTPELFVKQAKELQAMGADSIAIKDMAGLLTPYATYELVKAIKSAVDLPLVIHSHATAGLAAMCQLKAVEAGADRIDTAISAFANGTSHPATESQVAALKGTDYDTGLDLVLLSEIADYFREVRKKYHQFESEFTREDVSVQINQVPGGMMSNLANQLKEQNALDKIREVFNEIPKVREDLGYPPLVTPTSQIVGTQAVYNVLAGQRYKTITNEVKRYLQGGYGHPPASVNAEVQKKAIGNEDVNEGRPADLLSPEVAKLREDIGSLAQSEEDVLTYAMFPDLGREFLQQRKDGTLQPEELLPAEQKGRDRLGGAVATEFRIDVHGETYEVAVTGVGASGPGKRKLYLSLDGMPQEVVFESLNEYQAGAGSSGRKQATDPGHITTTMPGNVVDVLVSEGDSVSAGQAVLITEAMKMETEVHTSVDGTVKAVHVTKGDRVTPGEVLIEVA
;
A
#
# COMPACT_ATOMS: atom_id res chain seq x y z
N MET A 1 22.33 21.76 38.12
CA MET A 1 21.00 21.82 37.47
C MET A 1 21.10 20.95 36.23
N SER A 2 20.31 19.87 36.16
CA SER A 2 20.18 19.06 34.93
C SER A 2 19.79 20.02 33.80
N LYS A 3 20.53 20.00 32.68
CA LYS A 3 20.24 20.88 31.55
C LYS A 3 19.00 20.29 30.86
N THR A 4 17.84 20.89 31.11
CA THR A 4 16.58 20.49 30.47
C THR A 4 16.76 20.47 28.95
N LYS A 5 16.40 19.35 28.32
CA LYS A 5 16.57 19.15 26.87
C LYS A 5 15.21 18.85 26.26
N LYS A 6 14.54 19.91 25.81
CA LYS A 6 13.29 19.81 25.05
C LYS A 6 13.48 18.91 23.82
N ILE A 7 12.70 17.84 23.72
CA ILE A 7 12.68 16.99 22.53
C ILE A 7 11.81 17.65 21.47
N GLU A 8 12.36 17.81 20.27
CA GLU A 8 11.63 18.36 19.14
C GLU A 8 10.97 17.24 18.33
N VAL A 9 9.79 17.52 17.77
CA VAL A 9 8.96 16.52 17.08
C VAL A 9 8.85 16.90 15.61
N THR A 10 9.00 15.89 14.74
CA THR A 10 8.57 15.98 13.34
C THR A 10 7.36 15.09 13.13
N ASP A 11 6.23 15.69 12.74
CA ASP A 11 5.01 14.92 12.46
C ASP A 11 4.92 14.55 10.98
N LEU A 12 4.53 13.31 10.70
CA LEU A 12 4.54 12.69 9.38
C LEU A 12 3.13 12.53 8.78
N ILE A 13 2.10 13.12 9.39
CA ILE A 13 0.69 12.97 8.98
C ILE A 13 0.43 13.30 7.51
N LEU A 14 1.17 14.25 6.94
CA LEU A 14 1.02 14.69 5.55
C LEU A 14 1.89 13.91 4.54
N ARG A 15 2.72 12.95 4.98
CA ARG A 15 3.61 12.16 4.11
C ARG A 15 3.65 10.67 4.48
N ASP A 16 4.50 10.28 5.43
CA ASP A 16 4.81 8.86 5.67
C ASP A 16 3.64 8.09 6.30
N ALA A 17 2.82 8.77 7.10
CA ALA A 17 1.73 8.14 7.82
C ALA A 17 0.67 7.56 6.86
N HIS A 18 0.21 8.38 5.92
CA HIS A 18 -0.75 7.93 4.90
C HIS A 18 -0.10 7.09 3.79
N GLN A 19 1.19 7.31 3.52
CA GLN A 19 1.97 6.40 2.67
C GLN A 19 1.96 4.97 3.21
N SER A 20 2.05 4.81 4.53
CA SER A 20 2.08 3.51 5.20
C SER A 20 0.69 2.88 5.31
N LEU A 21 -0.33 3.65 5.66
CA LEU A 21 -1.64 3.11 6.05
C LEU A 21 -2.69 3.07 4.93
N ILE A 22 -2.64 4.03 4.01
CA ILE A 22 -3.66 4.18 2.95
C ILE A 22 -3.03 4.34 1.56
N ALA A 23 -1.93 3.64 1.32
CA ALA A 23 -1.23 3.59 0.03
C ALA A 23 -0.95 4.98 -0.57
N THR A 24 -0.64 5.97 0.26
CA THR A 24 -0.31 7.35 -0.16
C THR A 24 -1.47 8.11 -0.81
N ARG A 25 -2.72 7.75 -0.48
CA ARG A 25 -3.91 8.29 -1.16
C ARG A 25 -4.49 9.57 -0.59
N MET A 26 -3.94 10.13 0.49
CA MET A 26 -4.42 11.39 1.03
C MET A 26 -4.30 12.52 -0.01
N ARG A 27 -5.43 13.16 -0.32
CA ARG A 27 -5.56 14.24 -1.30
C ARG A 27 -5.26 15.60 -0.69
N THR A 28 -4.82 16.55 -1.51
CA THR A 28 -4.53 17.93 -1.06
C THR A 28 -5.76 18.58 -0.40
N GLU A 29 -6.96 18.32 -0.93
CA GLU A 29 -8.22 18.86 -0.42
C GLU A 29 -8.54 18.47 1.04
N ASP A 30 -8.01 17.33 1.51
CA ASP A 30 -8.17 16.88 2.89
C ASP A 30 -7.03 17.36 3.80
N MET A 31 -5.89 17.78 3.23
CA MET A 31 -4.75 18.31 3.98
C MET A 31 -4.93 19.78 4.35
N LEU A 32 -5.33 20.61 3.38
CA LEU A 32 -5.36 22.07 3.54
C LEU A 32 -6.27 22.58 4.67
N PRO A 33 -7.49 22.05 4.90
CA PRO A 33 -8.41 22.61 5.88
C PRO A 33 -7.91 22.61 7.32
N ILE A 34 -6.96 21.73 7.67
CA ILE A 34 -6.42 21.59 9.03
C ILE A 34 -5.01 22.20 9.19
N CYS A 35 -4.43 22.73 8.11
CA CYS A 35 -3.05 23.23 8.12
C CYS A 35 -2.83 24.36 9.14
N ASP A 36 -3.77 25.28 9.33
CA ASP A 36 -3.64 26.35 10.33
C ASP A 36 -3.41 25.79 11.76
N LYS A 37 -4.15 24.74 12.14
CA LYS A 37 -3.94 24.08 13.43
C LYS A 37 -2.60 23.35 13.49
N LEU A 38 -2.22 22.65 12.42
CA LEU A 38 -0.91 21.98 12.33
C LEU A 38 0.24 22.99 12.49
N ASP A 39 0.12 24.18 11.92
CA ASP A 39 1.13 25.23 11.98
C ASP A 39 1.25 25.87 13.38
N GLN A 40 0.17 25.85 14.17
CA GLN A 40 0.12 26.37 15.54
C GLN A 40 0.76 25.43 16.58
N VAL A 41 0.93 24.13 16.28
CA VAL A 41 1.41 23.14 17.26
C VAL A 41 2.82 23.46 17.75
N GLY A 42 3.68 24.00 16.88
CA GLY A 42 5.10 24.24 17.18
C GLY A 42 6.00 23.03 16.94
N TYR A 43 5.67 22.21 15.94
CA TYR A 43 6.56 21.16 15.44
C TYR A 43 7.92 21.72 15.01
N TRP A 44 8.98 20.90 15.08
CA TRP A 44 10.25 21.26 14.47
C TRP A 44 10.14 21.31 12.94
N SER A 45 9.46 20.32 12.38
CA SER A 45 9.05 20.27 10.98
C SER A 45 7.80 19.40 10.79
N LEU A 46 7.11 19.58 9.67
CA LEU A 46 6.14 18.63 9.14
C LEU A 46 6.77 17.96 7.92
N GLU A 47 6.75 16.64 7.87
CA GLU A 47 7.13 15.95 6.64
C GLU A 47 5.92 15.87 5.71
N VAL A 48 6.02 16.53 4.57
CA VAL A 48 4.87 16.79 3.68
C VAL A 48 5.09 16.34 2.25
N TRP A 49 6.33 15.94 1.89
CA TRP A 49 6.69 15.73 0.50
C TRP A 49 7.79 14.67 0.31
N GLY A 50 8.01 14.29 -0.95
CA GLY A 50 8.93 13.21 -1.31
C GLY A 50 8.38 11.82 -0.98
N GLY A 51 9.26 10.82 -0.91
CA GLY A 51 8.81 9.43 -0.85
C GLY A 51 7.91 9.07 -2.04
N ALA A 52 6.78 8.41 -1.78
CA ALA A 52 5.82 8.02 -2.82
C ALA A 52 4.80 9.12 -3.16
N THR A 53 4.76 10.23 -2.41
CA THR A 53 3.71 11.26 -2.59
C THR A 53 3.73 11.87 -3.99
N PHE A 54 4.90 12.06 -4.57
CA PHE A 54 5.03 12.63 -5.92
C PHE A 54 4.49 11.69 -6.99
N ASP A 55 4.86 10.40 -6.98
CA ASP A 55 4.29 9.40 -7.89
C ASP A 55 2.78 9.28 -7.68
N ALA A 56 2.31 9.25 -6.43
CA ALA A 56 0.88 9.12 -6.13
C ALA A 56 0.06 10.32 -6.64
N CYS A 57 0.58 11.54 -6.52
CA CYS A 57 -0.01 12.75 -7.07
C CYS A 57 -0.24 12.61 -8.57
N VAL A 58 0.82 12.26 -9.32
CA VAL A 58 0.79 12.17 -10.78
C VAL A 58 -0.02 10.97 -11.27
N ARG A 59 0.12 9.82 -10.61
CA ARG A 59 -0.44 8.54 -11.05
C ARG A 59 -1.91 8.39 -10.72
N PHE A 60 -2.26 8.62 -9.45
CA PHE A 60 -3.53 8.19 -8.89
C PHE A 60 -4.42 9.37 -8.55
N LEU A 61 -3.88 10.37 -7.87
CA LEU A 61 -4.66 11.51 -7.40
C LEU A 61 -4.90 12.52 -8.53
N LYS A 62 -4.10 12.45 -9.61
CA LYS A 62 -4.13 13.41 -10.73
C LYS A 62 -4.05 14.86 -10.24
N GLU A 63 -3.21 15.08 -9.24
CA GLU A 63 -2.87 16.38 -8.67
C GLU A 63 -1.43 16.73 -9.03
N ASP A 64 -1.13 18.00 -9.25
CA ASP A 64 0.25 18.44 -9.49
C ASP A 64 1.02 18.46 -8.16
N PRO A 65 2.09 17.65 -8.00
CA PRO A 65 2.82 17.58 -6.74
C PRO A 65 3.54 18.89 -6.38
N TRP A 66 3.93 19.71 -7.36
CA TRP A 66 4.54 21.02 -7.13
C TRP A 66 3.52 22.04 -6.65
N GLU A 67 2.31 22.00 -7.22
CA GLU A 67 1.22 22.85 -6.76
C GLU A 67 0.76 22.47 -5.35
N ARG A 68 0.64 21.17 -5.05
CA ARG A 68 0.41 20.70 -3.67
C ARG A 68 1.45 21.28 -2.71
N LEU A 69 2.73 21.25 -3.07
CA LEU A 69 3.79 21.80 -2.22
C LEU A 69 3.62 23.31 -2.00
N ARG A 70 3.33 24.09 -3.05
CA ARG A 70 3.08 25.53 -2.93
C ARG A 70 1.88 25.84 -2.03
N GLN A 71 0.79 25.11 -2.18
CA GLN A 71 -0.42 25.27 -1.36
C GLN A 71 -0.13 24.94 0.12
N LEU A 72 0.59 23.85 0.38
CA LEU A 72 1.02 23.49 1.73
C LEU A 72 1.97 24.53 2.33
N ARG A 73 2.93 25.04 1.55
CA ARG A 73 3.83 26.11 1.99
C ARG A 73 3.08 27.37 2.40
N ALA A 74 2.08 27.76 1.62
CA ALA A 74 1.23 28.91 1.91
C ALA A 74 0.36 28.68 3.16
N ALA A 75 -0.14 27.44 3.36
CA ALA A 75 -1.00 27.09 4.48
C ALA A 75 -0.24 26.79 5.80
N LEU A 76 1.07 26.55 5.73
CA LEU A 76 1.93 26.23 6.88
C LEU A 76 3.10 27.24 6.98
N PRO A 77 2.89 28.56 7.11
CA PRO A 77 3.98 29.54 6.97
C PRO A 77 5.04 29.50 8.07
N ASN A 78 4.73 28.97 9.27
CA ASN A 78 5.65 29.01 10.42
C ASN A 78 6.44 27.71 10.61
N THR A 79 5.90 26.59 10.15
CA THR A 79 6.50 25.26 10.34
C THR A 79 7.46 24.94 9.20
N ARG A 80 8.61 24.31 9.50
CA ARG A 80 9.52 23.84 8.45
C ARG A 80 8.87 22.72 7.65
N LEU A 81 8.99 22.76 6.33
CA LEU A 81 8.55 21.65 5.49
C LEU A 81 9.71 20.69 5.22
N GLN A 82 9.53 19.43 5.58
CA GLN A 82 10.50 18.36 5.35
C GLN A 82 10.07 17.47 4.19
N MET A 83 11.05 16.99 3.43
CA MET A 83 10.85 15.92 2.45
C MET A 83 11.82 14.76 2.64
N LEU A 84 11.39 13.57 2.19
CA LEU A 84 12.27 12.41 2.01
C LEU A 84 12.80 12.37 0.57
N LEU A 85 14.13 12.36 0.40
CA LEU A 85 14.80 12.36 -0.89
C LEU A 85 15.81 11.20 -0.98
N ARG A 86 15.73 10.39 -2.04
CA ARG A 86 16.84 9.47 -2.37
C ARG A 86 17.95 10.26 -3.03
N GLY A 87 19.19 10.15 -2.54
CA GLY A 87 20.31 11.01 -2.92
C GLY A 87 20.47 11.16 -4.44
N GLN A 88 20.70 10.06 -5.15
CA GLN A 88 20.90 10.07 -6.60
C GLN A 88 19.66 9.67 -7.42
N ASN A 89 18.68 9.02 -6.79
CA ASN A 89 17.45 8.57 -7.44
C ASN A 89 16.28 9.55 -7.31
N LEU A 90 16.43 10.59 -6.48
CA LEU A 90 15.38 11.56 -6.18
C LEU A 90 14.07 10.84 -5.80
N LEU A 91 13.07 10.95 -6.67
CA LEU A 91 11.74 10.35 -6.52
C LEU A 91 11.46 9.25 -7.55
N GLY A 92 12.41 8.95 -8.45
CA GLY A 92 12.29 7.90 -9.46
C GLY A 92 13.01 6.59 -9.12
N TYR A 93 13.16 5.70 -10.10
CA TYR A 93 13.65 4.32 -9.89
C TYR A 93 15.07 4.04 -10.41
N ARG A 94 15.72 5.03 -11.03
CA ARG A 94 17.10 4.96 -11.53
C ARG A 94 17.96 6.07 -10.92
N HIS A 95 19.27 5.99 -11.09
CA HIS A 95 20.15 7.13 -10.83
C HIS A 95 19.95 8.18 -11.94
N TYR A 96 20.02 9.44 -11.53
CA TYR A 96 19.98 10.60 -12.42
C TYR A 96 21.36 11.26 -12.48
N ALA A 97 21.67 11.92 -13.58
CA ALA A 97 22.83 12.78 -13.67
C ALA A 97 22.76 13.94 -12.65
N ASP A 98 23.91 14.49 -12.30
CA ASP A 98 24.01 15.48 -11.24
C ASP A 98 23.25 16.77 -11.54
N ASP A 99 23.14 17.17 -12.81
CA ASP A 99 22.40 18.36 -13.23
C ASP A 99 20.89 18.23 -12.94
N VAL A 100 20.32 17.03 -13.07
CA VAL A 100 18.93 16.75 -12.69
C VAL A 100 18.76 16.80 -11.17
N VAL A 101 19.71 16.24 -10.41
CA VAL A 101 19.68 16.28 -8.94
C VAL A 101 19.75 17.71 -8.42
N GLU A 102 20.67 18.51 -8.94
CA GLU A 102 20.82 19.93 -8.60
C GLU A 102 19.55 20.73 -8.95
N ALA A 103 19.01 20.56 -10.16
CA ALA A 103 17.80 21.24 -10.59
C ALA A 103 16.59 20.87 -9.73
N PHE A 104 16.43 19.58 -9.41
CA PHE A 104 15.33 19.10 -8.58
C PHE A 104 15.40 19.67 -7.16
N VAL A 105 16.57 19.61 -6.51
CA VAL A 105 16.76 20.14 -5.17
C VAL A 105 16.51 21.65 -5.14
N GLN A 106 17.02 22.38 -6.13
CA GLN A 106 16.80 23.83 -6.23
C GLN A 106 15.29 24.14 -6.35
N LYS A 107 14.56 23.44 -7.23
CA LYS A 107 13.11 23.66 -7.37
C LYS A 107 12.30 23.27 -6.15
N ALA A 108 12.67 22.19 -5.45
CA ALA A 108 12.04 21.83 -4.19
C ALA A 108 12.26 22.91 -3.12
N ALA A 109 13.47 23.48 -3.05
CA ALA A 109 13.80 24.57 -2.12
C ALA A 109 13.04 25.86 -2.47
N ASP A 110 12.98 26.23 -3.75
CA ASP A 110 12.28 27.41 -4.26
C ASP A 110 10.77 27.35 -3.93
N ASN A 111 10.17 26.16 -3.99
CA ASN A 111 8.74 25.93 -3.70
C ASN A 111 8.44 25.72 -2.21
N GLY A 112 9.45 25.72 -1.33
CA GLY A 112 9.23 25.85 0.11
C GLY A 112 9.66 24.67 0.98
N ILE A 113 10.37 23.67 0.44
CA ILE A 113 11.04 22.66 1.27
C ILE A 113 12.19 23.32 2.03
N ASP A 114 12.24 23.07 3.34
CA ASP A 114 13.26 23.60 4.23
C ASP A 114 14.26 22.52 4.67
N VAL A 115 13.79 21.28 4.77
CA VAL A 115 14.56 20.15 5.30
C VAL A 115 14.55 19.01 4.29
N PHE A 116 15.74 18.61 3.86
CA PHE A 116 15.92 17.47 2.95
C PHE A 116 16.51 16.32 3.74
N ARG A 117 15.69 15.29 3.98
CA ARG A 117 16.17 14.00 4.51
C ARG A 117 16.69 13.17 3.36
N ILE A 118 18.01 13.12 3.23
CA ILE A 118 18.71 12.49 2.10
C ILE A 118 19.22 11.12 2.53
N PHE A 119 18.81 10.07 1.82
CA PHE A 119 19.22 8.69 2.08
C PHE A 119 19.64 7.96 0.80
N ASP A 120 20.36 6.86 0.96
CA ASP A 120 20.65 5.89 -0.07
C ASP A 120 20.17 4.50 0.35
N ALA A 121 19.72 3.69 -0.61
CA ALA A 121 19.13 2.39 -0.32
C ALA A 121 20.15 1.34 0.16
N LEU A 122 21.43 1.55 -0.13
CA LEU A 122 22.56 0.71 0.28
C LEU A 122 23.37 1.30 1.41
N ASN A 123 23.04 2.52 1.85
CA ASN A 123 23.93 3.36 2.65
C ASN A 123 25.29 3.62 1.97
N ASP A 124 25.34 3.64 0.63
CA ASP A 124 26.50 4.12 -0.11
C ASP A 124 26.49 5.66 -0.10
N LEU A 125 27.28 6.24 0.81
CA LEU A 125 27.26 7.68 1.05
C LEU A 125 27.70 8.51 -0.16
N ARG A 126 28.42 7.93 -1.13
CA ARG A 126 28.80 8.61 -2.38
C ARG A 126 27.58 9.06 -3.17
N ASN A 127 26.48 8.31 -3.10
CA ASN A 127 25.21 8.64 -3.74
C ASN A 127 24.48 9.84 -3.09
N LEU A 128 24.93 10.32 -1.93
CA LEU A 128 24.34 11.47 -1.25
C LEU A 128 25.05 12.77 -1.63
N GLU A 129 26.28 12.71 -2.12
CA GLU A 129 27.17 13.88 -2.25
C GLU A 129 26.54 15.03 -3.05
N THR A 130 25.98 14.74 -4.23
CA THR A 130 25.38 15.76 -5.10
C THR A 130 24.17 16.41 -4.43
N ALA A 131 23.26 15.60 -3.86
CA ALA A 131 22.07 16.12 -3.19
C ALA A 131 22.46 16.95 -1.95
N MET A 132 23.41 16.49 -1.14
CA MET A 132 23.90 17.22 0.03
C MET A 132 24.48 18.58 -0.39
N LYS A 133 25.38 18.61 -1.39
CA LYS A 133 25.95 19.86 -1.93
C LYS A 133 24.87 20.80 -2.46
N ALA A 134 23.89 20.28 -3.22
CA ALA A 134 22.80 21.06 -3.78
C ALA A 134 21.91 21.69 -2.68
N VAL A 135 21.59 20.94 -1.62
CA VAL A 135 20.78 21.44 -0.49
C VAL A 135 21.53 22.55 0.26
N LYS A 136 22.83 22.35 0.52
CA LYS A 136 23.66 23.37 1.16
C LYS A 136 23.78 24.63 0.29
N LYS A 137 23.92 24.47 -1.03
CA LYS A 137 23.94 25.57 -2.01
C LYS A 137 22.63 26.35 -2.03
N ALA A 138 21.48 25.67 -1.88
CA ALA A 138 20.16 26.28 -1.77
C ALA A 138 19.89 26.94 -0.40
N GLY A 139 20.84 26.87 0.55
CA GLY A 139 20.68 27.46 1.89
C GLY A 139 19.66 26.73 2.77
N LYS A 140 19.39 25.46 2.50
CA LYS A 140 18.42 24.63 3.22
C LYS A 140 19.10 23.61 4.15
N HIS A 141 18.33 22.93 4.99
CA HIS A 141 18.82 21.98 5.99
C HIS A 141 19.06 20.61 5.37
N ALA A 142 20.32 20.16 5.34
CA ALA A 142 20.71 18.85 4.83
C ALA A 142 20.73 17.82 5.97
N GLN A 143 19.75 16.92 5.99
CA GLN A 143 19.70 15.81 6.94
C GLN A 143 20.21 14.53 6.30
N GLY A 144 21.47 14.16 6.61
CA GLY A 144 22.06 12.90 6.18
C GLY A 144 21.41 11.72 6.89
N THR A 145 21.18 10.61 6.19
CA THR A 145 20.40 9.49 6.73
C THR A 145 21.17 8.19 6.70
N ILE A 146 21.07 7.44 7.79
CA ILE A 146 21.54 6.06 7.91
C ILE A 146 20.31 5.16 7.91
N CYS A 147 20.13 4.33 6.89
CA CYS A 147 19.10 3.30 6.88
C CYS A 147 19.51 2.17 7.84
N TYR A 148 18.73 1.96 8.90
CA TYR A 148 19.00 0.94 9.90
C TYR A 148 18.53 -0.44 9.43
N THR A 149 19.36 -1.45 9.69
CA THR A 149 19.00 -2.86 9.50
C THR A 149 19.94 -3.76 10.33
N THR A 150 19.61 -5.06 10.44
CA THR A 150 20.41 -6.03 11.17
C THR A 150 20.94 -7.12 10.24
N SER A 151 22.23 -7.44 10.38
CA SER A 151 22.92 -8.53 9.67
C SER A 151 24.33 -8.69 10.29
N PRO A 152 25.12 -9.70 9.89
CA PRO A 152 26.50 -9.86 10.36
C PRO A 152 27.43 -8.67 10.08
N VAL A 153 27.09 -7.78 9.14
CA VAL A 153 27.94 -6.64 8.75
C VAL A 153 27.45 -5.28 9.27
N HIS A 154 26.20 -5.21 9.74
CA HIS A 154 25.60 -3.96 10.22
C HIS A 154 25.83 -3.83 11.73
N THR A 155 26.97 -3.27 12.12
CA THR A 155 27.38 -3.10 13.52
C THR A 155 27.26 -1.63 13.97
N PRO A 156 27.20 -1.35 15.29
CA PRO A 156 27.26 0.02 15.81
C PRO A 156 28.47 0.81 15.31
N GLU A 157 29.63 0.17 15.16
CA GLU A 157 30.86 0.79 14.67
C GLU A 157 30.71 1.26 13.22
N LEU A 158 30.06 0.46 12.37
CA LEU A 158 29.76 0.85 10.99
C LEU A 158 28.84 2.07 10.96
N PHE A 159 27.77 2.07 11.75
CA PHE A 159 26.85 3.21 11.81
C PHE A 159 27.51 4.48 12.36
N VAL A 160 28.41 4.35 13.34
CA VAL A 160 29.23 5.47 13.85
C VAL A 160 30.18 5.99 12.77
N LYS A 161 30.80 5.11 11.98
CA LYS A 161 31.65 5.51 10.85
C LYS A 161 30.83 6.32 9.83
N GLN A 162 29.67 5.81 9.43
CA GLN A 162 28.77 6.51 8.51
C GLN A 162 28.33 7.87 9.05
N ALA A 163 28.06 7.97 10.36
CA ALA A 163 27.71 9.25 10.99
C ALA A 163 28.85 10.29 10.87
N LYS A 164 30.11 9.87 11.08
CA LYS A 164 31.27 10.74 10.91
C LYS A 164 31.46 11.19 9.46
N GLU A 165 31.22 10.30 8.51
CA GLU A 165 31.30 10.61 7.08
C GLU A 165 30.20 11.59 6.66
N LEU A 166 28.97 11.43 7.15
CA LEU A 166 27.88 12.39 6.94
C LEU A 166 28.20 13.77 7.54
N GLN A 167 28.80 13.83 8.73
CA GLN A 167 29.26 15.10 9.31
C GLN A 167 30.34 15.73 8.43
N ALA A 168 31.33 14.96 7.95
CA ALA A 168 32.37 15.45 7.06
C ALA A 168 31.82 15.94 5.71
N MET A 169 30.71 15.37 5.25
CA MET A 169 29.98 15.81 4.04
C MET A 169 29.21 17.12 4.26
N GLY A 170 29.11 17.62 5.50
CA GLY A 170 28.43 18.87 5.83
C GLY A 170 26.96 18.73 6.17
N ALA A 171 26.53 17.56 6.69
CA ALA A 171 25.18 17.40 7.22
C ALA A 171 24.89 18.34 8.40
N ASP A 172 23.70 18.91 8.42
CA ASP A 172 23.20 19.76 9.51
C ASP A 172 22.55 18.94 10.63
N SER A 173 22.13 17.71 10.32
CA SER A 173 21.69 16.70 11.29
C SER A 173 21.75 15.30 10.69
N ILE A 174 21.67 14.27 11.53
CA ILE A 174 21.66 12.87 11.11
C ILE A 174 20.33 12.23 11.48
N ALA A 175 19.75 11.43 10.58
CA ALA A 175 18.60 10.58 10.88
C ALA A 175 19.00 9.10 10.88
N ILE A 176 18.59 8.37 11.92
CA ILE A 176 18.54 6.91 11.89
C ILE A 176 17.16 6.54 11.36
N LYS A 177 17.11 6.00 10.14
CA LYS A 177 15.88 5.59 9.45
C LYS A 177 15.71 4.09 9.54
N ASP A 178 14.92 3.66 10.50
CA ASP A 178 14.46 2.29 10.67
C ASP A 178 13.13 2.07 9.93
N MET A 179 13.24 1.89 8.62
CA MET A 179 12.10 1.78 7.69
C MET A 179 11.22 0.54 7.91
N ALA A 180 11.72 -0.47 8.61
CA ALA A 180 11.01 -1.74 8.84
C ALA A 180 10.59 -1.94 10.30
N GLY A 181 11.00 -1.07 11.23
CA GLY A 181 10.71 -1.24 12.66
C GLY A 181 11.55 -2.35 13.30
N LEU A 182 12.83 -2.45 12.92
CA LEU A 182 13.80 -3.45 13.38
C LEU A 182 14.55 -3.03 14.65
N LEU A 183 14.54 -1.74 15.01
CA LEU A 183 15.17 -1.29 16.24
C LEU A 183 14.53 -1.98 17.45
N THR A 184 15.38 -2.36 18.40
CA THR A 184 14.95 -2.79 19.74
C THR A 184 15.39 -1.74 20.77
N PRO A 185 14.69 -1.60 21.91
CA PRO A 185 14.88 -0.44 22.79
C PRO A 185 16.32 -0.32 23.32
N TYR A 186 16.93 -1.42 23.76
CA TYR A 186 18.29 -1.40 24.30
C TYR A 186 19.36 -1.21 23.21
N ALA A 187 19.18 -1.84 22.03
CA ALA A 187 20.07 -1.59 20.90
C ALA A 187 20.01 -0.12 20.45
N THR A 188 18.82 0.48 20.50
CA THR A 188 18.62 1.90 20.20
C THR A 188 19.38 2.80 21.16
N TYR A 189 19.29 2.52 22.47
CA TYR A 189 20.03 3.27 23.49
C TYR A 189 21.54 3.27 23.21
N GLU A 190 22.12 2.08 23.00
CA GLU A 190 23.56 1.93 22.74
C GLU A 190 23.98 2.61 21.44
N LEU A 191 23.23 2.42 20.36
CA LEU A 191 23.52 3.03 19.05
C LEU A 191 23.49 4.57 19.12
N VAL A 192 22.44 5.12 19.72
CA VAL A 192 22.27 6.58 19.85
C VAL A 192 23.39 7.16 20.69
N LYS A 193 23.71 6.54 21.82
CA LYS A 193 24.80 6.98 22.68
C LYS A 193 26.15 6.93 21.97
N ALA A 194 26.41 5.88 21.20
CA ALA A 194 27.64 5.74 20.42
C ALA A 194 27.77 6.82 19.35
N ILE A 195 26.70 7.11 18.59
CA ILE A 195 26.70 8.16 17.57
C ILE A 195 26.84 9.55 18.22
N LYS A 196 26.06 9.88 19.25
CA LYS A 196 26.15 11.18 19.94
C LYS A 196 27.51 11.42 20.60
N SER A 197 28.25 10.37 20.94
CA SER A 197 29.62 10.48 21.46
C SER A 197 30.66 10.71 20.36
N ALA A 198 30.31 10.42 19.10
CA ALA A 198 31.23 10.44 17.96
C ALA A 198 31.07 11.66 17.04
N VAL A 199 29.88 12.27 17.02
CA VAL A 199 29.54 13.42 16.19
C VAL A 199 28.77 14.49 16.97
N ASP A 200 29.04 15.75 16.68
CA ASP A 200 28.38 16.90 17.31
C ASP A 200 27.26 17.45 16.41
N LEU A 201 26.35 16.55 16.03
CA LEU A 201 25.18 16.89 15.21
C LEU A 201 23.89 16.48 15.93
N PRO A 202 22.76 17.17 15.67
CA PRO A 202 21.46 16.71 16.09
C PRO A 202 21.14 15.33 15.48
N LEU A 203 20.63 14.42 16.30
CA LEU A 203 20.26 13.07 15.90
C LEU A 203 18.75 12.86 15.97
N VAL A 204 18.19 12.31 14.89
CA VAL A 204 16.75 12.10 14.70
C VAL A 204 16.45 10.60 14.62
N ILE A 205 15.39 10.17 15.32
CA ILE A 205 14.90 8.79 15.27
C ILE A 205 13.65 8.71 14.43
N HIS A 206 13.77 8.02 13.30
CA HIS A 206 12.67 7.64 12.43
C HIS A 206 12.51 6.13 12.48
N SER A 207 11.44 5.62 13.10
CA SER A 207 11.19 4.18 13.20
C SER A 207 9.70 3.89 13.04
N HIS A 208 9.40 2.91 12.20
CA HIS A 208 8.05 2.41 12.02
C HIS A 208 7.65 1.52 13.22
N ALA A 209 6.41 1.62 13.64
CA ALA A 209 5.85 0.89 14.79
C ALA A 209 5.45 -0.55 14.44
N THR A 210 5.97 -1.13 13.35
CA THR A 210 5.48 -2.41 12.80
C THR A 210 5.68 -3.54 13.80
N ALA A 211 6.83 -3.60 14.48
CA ALA A 211 7.07 -4.56 15.55
C ALA A 211 6.40 -4.21 16.89
N GLY A 212 5.70 -3.07 16.98
CA GLY A 212 5.20 -2.50 18.24
C GLY A 212 6.28 -1.92 19.16
N LEU A 213 7.54 -1.82 18.69
CA LEU A 213 8.69 -1.43 19.52
C LEU A 213 9.09 0.05 19.40
N ALA A 214 8.64 0.76 18.36
CA ALA A 214 9.15 2.08 18.00
C ALA A 214 9.00 3.12 19.13
N ALA A 215 7.88 3.14 19.85
CA ALA A 215 7.68 4.08 20.94
C ALA A 215 8.69 3.89 22.10
N MET A 216 8.98 2.62 22.44
CA MET A 216 9.99 2.27 23.44
C MET A 216 11.41 2.60 22.95
N CYS A 217 11.67 2.40 21.65
CA CYS A 217 12.95 2.77 21.03
C CYS A 217 13.16 4.28 21.05
N GLN A 218 12.14 5.06 20.74
CA GLN A 218 12.19 6.52 20.83
C GLN A 218 12.44 7.00 22.26
N LEU A 219 11.76 6.42 23.25
CA LEU A 219 12.02 6.74 24.66
C LEU A 219 13.49 6.46 25.04
N LYS A 220 14.00 5.28 24.67
CA LYS A 220 15.41 4.92 24.92
C LYS A 220 16.40 5.81 24.16
N ALA A 221 16.07 6.23 22.95
CA ALA A 221 16.88 7.17 22.20
C ALA A 221 16.93 8.56 22.86
N VAL A 222 15.79 9.05 23.35
CA VAL A 222 15.70 10.31 24.10
C VAL A 222 16.60 10.26 25.34
N GLU A 223 16.50 9.19 26.13
CA GLU A 223 17.37 8.95 27.29
C GLU A 223 18.87 8.86 26.92
N ALA A 224 19.18 8.36 25.72
CA ALA A 224 20.54 8.27 25.20
C ALA A 224 21.06 9.59 24.56
N GLY A 225 20.21 10.62 24.47
CA GLY A 225 20.59 11.94 23.99
C GLY A 225 20.22 12.25 22.54
N ALA A 226 19.25 11.54 21.94
CA ALA A 226 18.62 11.97 20.70
C ALA A 226 18.01 13.38 20.84
N ASP A 227 17.90 14.11 19.73
CA ASP A 227 17.44 15.49 19.72
C ASP A 227 15.99 15.58 19.22
N ARG A 228 15.62 14.67 18.31
CA ARG A 228 14.31 14.66 17.65
C ARG A 228 13.76 13.26 17.45
N ILE A 229 12.44 13.18 17.42
CA ILE A 229 11.69 11.97 17.08
C ILE A 229 10.67 12.27 15.99
N ASP A 230 10.48 11.30 15.11
CA ASP A 230 9.42 11.33 14.11
C ASP A 230 8.18 10.60 14.63
N THR A 231 7.03 11.25 14.55
CA THR A 231 5.75 10.71 15.03
C THR A 231 4.66 10.92 13.99
N ALA A 232 3.48 10.36 14.21
CA ALA A 232 2.30 10.63 13.39
C ALA A 232 1.11 10.93 14.30
N ILE A 233 0.22 11.83 13.89
CA ILE A 233 -1.07 12.03 14.55
C ILE A 233 -1.78 10.68 14.74
N SER A 234 -2.33 10.42 15.94
CA SER A 234 -2.83 9.11 16.36
C SER A 234 -3.82 8.46 15.39
N ALA A 235 -4.61 9.26 14.67
CA ALA A 235 -5.53 8.79 13.64
C ALA A 235 -4.85 8.01 12.49
N PHE A 236 -3.57 8.28 12.23
CA PHE A 236 -2.73 7.59 11.25
C PHE A 236 -1.42 7.08 11.87
N ALA A 237 -1.40 6.76 13.15
CA ALA A 237 -0.23 6.22 13.85
C ALA A 237 -0.27 4.69 13.99
N ASN A 238 0.84 4.14 14.48
CA ASN A 238 1.06 2.74 14.84
C ASN A 238 0.99 1.75 13.67
N GLY A 239 1.16 0.46 13.96
CA GLY A 239 1.34 -0.58 12.95
C GLY A 239 2.48 -0.23 11.98
N THR A 240 2.23 -0.25 10.68
CA THR A 240 3.21 0.15 9.67
C THR A 240 3.50 1.66 9.61
N SER A 241 2.81 2.49 10.37
CA SER A 241 3.12 3.92 10.53
C SER A 241 4.10 4.16 11.69
N HIS A 242 4.07 5.34 12.31
CA HIS A 242 4.99 5.79 13.36
C HIS A 242 4.28 5.88 14.71
N PRO A 243 5.01 5.97 15.84
CA PRO A 243 4.41 6.20 17.15
C PRO A 243 3.50 7.44 17.16
N ALA A 244 2.39 7.34 17.89
CA ALA A 244 1.44 8.45 18.00
C ALA A 244 2.08 9.68 18.66
N THR A 245 1.93 10.85 18.03
CA THR A 245 2.44 12.14 18.52
C THR A 245 1.90 12.44 19.92
N GLU A 246 0.60 12.27 20.13
CA GLU A 246 -0.09 12.51 21.38
C GLU A 246 0.45 11.62 22.51
N SER A 247 0.70 10.35 22.22
CA SER A 247 1.27 9.41 23.19
C SER A 247 2.68 9.80 23.61
N GLN A 248 3.53 10.23 22.68
CA GLN A 248 4.89 10.67 23.00
C GLN A 248 4.90 11.98 23.79
N VAL A 249 4.07 12.95 23.39
CA VAL A 249 3.92 14.22 24.12
C VAL A 249 3.42 13.95 25.55
N ALA A 250 2.43 13.07 25.72
CA ALA A 250 1.94 12.69 27.04
C ALA A 250 2.99 11.96 27.88
N ALA A 251 3.78 11.07 27.27
CA ALA A 251 4.81 10.29 27.96
C ALA A 251 5.97 11.16 28.47
N LEU A 252 6.35 12.22 27.74
CA LEU A 252 7.45 13.10 28.10
C LEU A 252 7.03 14.31 28.96
N LYS A 253 5.72 14.55 29.13
CA LYS A 253 5.19 15.70 29.85
C LYS A 253 5.67 15.74 31.31
N GLY A 254 6.17 16.90 31.74
CA GLY A 254 6.68 17.12 33.09
C GLY A 254 8.04 16.48 33.39
N THR A 255 8.70 15.88 32.40
CA THR A 255 10.07 15.35 32.51
C THR A 255 11.10 16.38 32.02
N ASP A 256 12.39 16.09 32.17
CA ASP A 256 13.48 16.90 31.60
C ASP A 256 13.47 16.94 30.06
N TYR A 257 12.65 16.09 29.43
CA TYR A 257 12.50 15.90 27.98
C TYR A 257 11.19 16.44 27.41
N ASP A 258 10.40 17.16 28.22
CA ASP A 258 9.08 17.66 27.83
C ASP A 258 9.13 18.39 26.48
N THR A 259 8.25 17.98 25.56
CA THR A 259 8.14 18.55 24.20
C THR A 259 7.48 19.93 24.20
N GLY A 260 6.74 20.28 25.25
CA GLY A 260 5.98 21.52 25.36
C GLY A 260 4.85 21.68 24.34
N LEU A 261 4.46 20.61 23.63
CA LEU A 261 3.37 20.65 22.66
C LEU A 261 2.01 20.53 23.36
N ASP A 262 0.99 21.18 22.81
CA ASP A 262 -0.36 21.18 23.36
C ASP A 262 -1.15 19.92 22.99
N LEU A 263 -1.38 19.04 23.97
CA LEU A 263 -2.18 17.82 23.81
C LEU A 263 -3.63 18.08 23.41
N VAL A 264 -4.22 19.21 23.81
CA VAL A 264 -5.61 19.54 23.45
C VAL A 264 -5.69 19.86 21.96
N LEU A 265 -4.81 20.74 21.48
CA LEU A 265 -4.70 21.07 20.06
C LEU A 265 -4.42 19.82 19.20
N LEU A 266 -3.50 18.96 19.67
CA LEU A 266 -3.19 17.69 18.99
C LEU A 266 -4.41 16.75 18.93
N SER A 267 -5.21 16.69 20.00
CA SER A 267 -6.43 15.88 20.02
C SER A 267 -7.46 16.36 19.00
N GLU A 268 -7.62 17.68 18.85
CA GLU A 268 -8.52 18.25 17.84
C GLU A 268 -8.06 17.91 16.40
N ILE A 269 -6.75 17.95 16.16
CA ILE A 269 -6.16 17.56 14.87
C ILE A 269 -6.40 16.05 14.61
N ALA A 270 -6.24 15.22 15.64
CA ALA A 270 -6.51 13.79 15.56
C ALA A 270 -7.96 13.48 15.23
N ASP A 271 -8.90 14.20 15.83
CA ASP A 271 -10.33 14.06 15.55
C ASP A 271 -10.66 14.39 14.09
N TYR A 272 -10.07 15.45 13.55
CA TYR A 272 -10.20 15.79 12.13
C TYR A 272 -9.70 14.65 11.23
N PHE A 273 -8.47 14.17 11.46
CA PHE A 273 -7.89 13.12 10.63
C PHE A 273 -8.60 11.77 10.78
N ARG A 274 -9.25 11.50 11.92
CA ARG A 274 -10.07 10.31 12.11
C ARG A 274 -11.29 10.30 11.18
N GLU A 275 -11.90 11.46 10.94
CA GLU A 275 -12.98 11.60 9.97
C GLU A 275 -12.47 11.52 8.53
N VAL A 276 -11.33 12.17 8.23
CA VAL A 276 -10.68 12.07 6.92
C VAL A 276 -10.37 10.61 6.57
N ARG A 277 -9.80 9.84 7.50
CA ARG A 277 -9.41 8.45 7.28
C ARG A 277 -10.56 7.56 6.80
N LYS A 278 -11.80 7.82 7.24
CA LYS A 278 -12.99 7.07 6.81
C LYS A 278 -13.23 7.15 5.30
N LYS A 279 -12.85 8.26 4.65
CA LYS A 279 -12.97 8.44 3.19
C LYS A 279 -12.08 7.47 2.41
N TYR A 280 -10.98 7.03 3.02
CA TYR A 280 -9.95 6.20 2.39
C TYR A 280 -10.06 4.72 2.76
N HIS A 281 -11.21 4.28 3.27
CA HIS A 281 -11.43 2.92 3.79
C HIS A 281 -11.03 1.81 2.81
N GLN A 282 -11.20 2.03 1.50
CA GLN A 282 -10.84 1.06 0.45
C GLN A 282 -9.34 0.76 0.35
N PHE A 283 -8.49 1.64 0.89
CA PHE A 283 -7.04 1.50 0.85
C PHE A 283 -6.47 0.95 2.17
N GLU A 284 -7.31 0.72 3.17
CA GLU A 284 -6.90 0.04 4.40
C GLU A 284 -6.53 -1.42 4.11
N SER A 285 -5.55 -1.92 4.85
CA SER A 285 -5.04 -3.29 4.68
C SER A 285 -4.78 -3.92 6.04
N GLU A 286 -5.11 -5.20 6.21
CA GLU A 286 -4.84 -5.93 7.46
C GLU A 286 -3.33 -6.06 7.73
N PHE A 287 -2.50 -5.98 6.68
CA PHE A 287 -1.04 -6.03 6.77
C PHE A 287 -0.43 -4.72 7.30
N THR A 288 -1.24 -3.68 7.58
CA THR A 288 -0.74 -2.42 8.17
C THR A 288 -0.72 -2.45 9.69
N ARG A 289 -1.24 -3.51 10.33
CA ARG A 289 -1.24 -3.69 11.79
C ARG A 289 0.15 -4.08 12.31
N GLU A 290 0.31 -4.15 13.64
CA GLU A 290 1.53 -4.64 14.25
C GLU A 290 1.80 -6.11 13.84
N ASP A 291 3.03 -6.37 13.42
CA ASP A 291 3.54 -7.69 13.11
C ASP A 291 4.99 -7.83 13.63
N VAL A 292 5.15 -8.56 14.72
CA VAL A 292 6.46 -8.85 15.32
C VAL A 292 7.31 -9.76 14.43
N SER A 293 6.71 -10.47 13.46
CA SER A 293 7.44 -11.35 12.54
C SER A 293 8.47 -10.60 11.70
N VAL A 294 8.35 -9.27 11.56
CA VAL A 294 9.35 -8.40 10.93
C VAL A 294 10.73 -8.50 11.59
N GLN A 295 10.80 -8.80 12.89
CA GLN A 295 12.06 -9.03 13.60
C GLN A 295 12.79 -10.31 13.14
N ILE A 296 12.06 -11.24 12.51
CA ILE A 296 12.57 -12.51 12.02
C ILE A 296 12.87 -12.41 10.51
N ASN A 297 11.88 -12.01 9.72
CA ASN A 297 11.98 -12.00 8.25
C ASN A 297 12.64 -10.72 7.70
N GLN A 298 12.67 -9.64 8.49
CA GLN A 298 13.15 -8.30 8.12
C GLN A 298 12.45 -7.67 6.91
N VAL A 299 11.27 -8.17 6.54
CA VAL A 299 10.47 -7.72 5.40
C VAL A 299 9.56 -6.57 5.83
N PRO A 300 9.69 -5.36 5.27
CA PRO A 300 8.79 -4.25 5.57
C PRO A 300 7.32 -4.59 5.23
N GLY A 301 6.36 -4.09 6.00
CA GLY A 301 4.93 -4.43 5.83
C GLY A 301 4.38 -4.20 4.42
N GLY A 302 4.68 -3.05 3.80
CA GLY A 302 4.26 -2.76 2.42
C GLY A 302 4.80 -3.77 1.39
N MET A 303 6.00 -4.32 1.63
CA MET A 303 6.57 -5.36 0.77
C MET A 303 5.83 -6.69 0.92
N MET A 304 5.37 -7.06 2.12
CA MET A 304 4.61 -8.30 2.34
C MET A 304 3.33 -8.34 1.53
N SER A 305 2.55 -7.25 1.55
CA SER A 305 1.30 -7.17 0.78
C SER A 305 1.53 -7.29 -0.74
N ASN A 306 2.57 -6.64 -1.25
CA ASN A 306 2.95 -6.73 -2.67
C ASN A 306 3.36 -8.14 -3.08
N LEU A 307 4.19 -8.82 -2.25
CA LEU A 307 4.60 -10.20 -2.52
C LEU A 307 3.41 -11.18 -2.49
N ALA A 308 2.49 -10.99 -1.54
CA ALA A 308 1.27 -11.80 -1.46
C ALA A 308 0.40 -11.64 -2.71
N ASN A 309 0.24 -10.40 -3.21
CA ASN A 309 -0.48 -10.14 -4.46
C ASN A 309 0.21 -10.78 -5.67
N GLN A 310 1.53 -10.63 -5.80
CA GLN A 310 2.30 -11.26 -6.88
C GLN A 310 2.16 -12.78 -6.90
N LEU A 311 2.18 -13.44 -5.74
CA LEU A 311 1.97 -14.88 -5.64
C LEU A 311 0.53 -15.26 -5.94
N LYS A 312 -0.45 -14.45 -5.53
CA LYS A 312 -1.87 -14.68 -5.81
C LYS A 312 -2.17 -14.62 -7.31
N GLU A 313 -1.62 -13.64 -8.02
CA GLU A 313 -1.72 -13.53 -9.48
C GLU A 313 -1.16 -14.76 -10.21
N GLN A 314 -0.17 -15.42 -9.60
CA GLN A 314 0.46 -16.63 -10.13
C GLN A 314 -0.12 -17.93 -9.55
N ASN A 315 -1.25 -17.85 -8.83
CA ASN A 315 -1.90 -18.99 -8.16
C ASN A 315 -0.96 -19.79 -7.24
N ALA A 316 -0.02 -19.11 -6.57
CA ALA A 316 1.04 -19.71 -5.75
C ALA A 316 1.10 -19.10 -4.34
N LEU A 317 -0.02 -18.59 -3.82
CA LEU A 317 -0.10 -17.96 -2.50
C LEU A 317 0.29 -18.92 -1.36
N ASP A 318 0.07 -20.21 -1.56
CA ASP A 318 0.50 -21.29 -0.65
C ASP A 318 2.02 -21.31 -0.42
N LYS A 319 2.81 -20.75 -1.34
CA LYS A 319 4.28 -20.69 -1.25
C LYS A 319 4.83 -19.46 -0.51
N ILE A 320 3.98 -18.61 0.06
CA ILE A 320 4.41 -17.36 0.73
C ILE A 320 5.46 -17.61 1.83
N ARG A 321 5.32 -18.71 2.59
CA ARG A 321 6.28 -19.07 3.65
C ARG A 321 7.65 -19.45 3.08
N GLU A 322 7.69 -20.12 1.94
CA GLU A 322 8.94 -20.45 1.26
C GLU A 322 9.64 -19.17 0.78
N VAL A 323 8.88 -18.20 0.27
CA VAL A 323 9.42 -16.88 -0.13
C VAL A 323 10.02 -16.14 1.06
N PHE A 324 9.35 -16.13 2.22
CA PHE A 324 9.90 -15.51 3.43
C PHE A 324 11.20 -16.18 3.92
N ASN A 325 11.33 -17.49 3.74
CA ASN A 325 12.57 -18.21 4.06
C ASN A 325 13.69 -17.98 3.03
N GLU A 326 13.34 -17.62 1.79
CA GLU A 326 14.29 -17.36 0.71
C GLU A 326 14.83 -15.93 0.72
N ILE A 327 14.03 -14.95 1.16
CA ILE A 327 14.43 -13.53 1.23
C ILE A 327 15.76 -13.31 1.98
N PRO A 328 15.96 -13.83 3.21
CA PRO A 328 17.23 -13.67 3.92
C PRO A 328 18.44 -14.21 3.16
N LYS A 329 18.26 -15.32 2.41
CA LYS A 329 19.33 -15.94 1.63
C LYS A 329 19.68 -15.14 0.38
N VAL A 330 18.67 -14.62 -0.31
CA VAL A 330 18.89 -13.70 -1.45
C VAL A 330 19.58 -12.43 -0.95
N ARG A 331 19.13 -11.89 0.17
CA ARG A 331 19.73 -10.71 0.78
C ARG A 331 21.21 -10.95 1.14
N GLU A 332 21.54 -12.09 1.70
CA GLU A 332 22.93 -12.50 1.97
C GLU A 332 23.76 -12.55 0.68
N ASP A 333 23.27 -13.23 -0.36
CA ASP A 333 23.99 -13.32 -1.64
C ASP A 333 24.21 -11.96 -2.31
N LEU A 334 23.35 -10.98 -2.03
CA LEU A 334 23.46 -9.62 -2.54
C LEU A 334 24.26 -8.68 -1.61
N GLY A 335 24.97 -9.21 -0.61
CA GLY A 335 25.84 -8.39 0.25
C GLY A 335 25.09 -7.64 1.37
N TYR A 336 23.98 -8.22 1.85
CA TYR A 336 23.15 -7.70 2.94
C TYR A 336 22.56 -6.28 2.77
N PRO A 337 22.04 -5.88 1.60
CA PRO A 337 21.46 -4.55 1.44
C PRO A 337 20.35 -4.30 2.48
N PRO A 338 20.21 -3.08 3.03
CA PRO A 338 18.99 -2.67 3.71
C PRO A 338 17.79 -2.88 2.79
N LEU A 339 16.66 -3.34 3.33
CA LEU A 339 15.45 -3.60 2.54
C LEU A 339 14.56 -2.35 2.49
N VAL A 340 15.02 -1.34 1.75
CA VAL A 340 14.28 -0.10 1.44
C VAL A 340 14.04 -0.01 -0.07
N THR A 341 13.22 0.91 -0.55
CA THR A 341 13.04 1.04 -2.01
C THR A 341 14.33 1.57 -2.67
N PRO A 342 14.83 0.95 -3.75
CA PRO A 342 14.25 -0.19 -4.50
C PRO A 342 14.75 -1.58 -4.06
N THR A 343 15.78 -1.69 -3.23
CA THR A 343 16.44 -2.96 -2.85
C THR A 343 15.49 -4.00 -2.26
N SER A 344 14.47 -3.57 -1.51
CA SER A 344 13.41 -4.45 -1.01
C SER A 344 12.67 -5.20 -2.13
N GLN A 345 12.29 -4.50 -3.21
CA GLN A 345 11.64 -5.11 -4.36
C GLN A 345 12.58 -6.03 -5.14
N ILE A 346 13.85 -5.64 -5.28
CA ILE A 346 14.88 -6.44 -5.97
C ILE A 346 15.06 -7.80 -5.26
N VAL A 347 15.28 -7.77 -3.94
CA VAL A 347 15.45 -8.99 -3.13
C VAL A 347 14.17 -9.83 -3.12
N GLY A 348 13.01 -9.19 -2.91
CA GLY A 348 11.72 -9.88 -2.83
C GLY A 348 11.33 -10.59 -4.11
N THR A 349 11.41 -9.88 -5.24
CA THR A 349 11.05 -10.44 -6.55
C THR A 349 11.97 -11.60 -6.90
N GLN A 350 13.28 -11.47 -6.66
CA GLN A 350 14.21 -12.57 -6.89
C GLN A 350 13.91 -13.79 -6.01
N ALA A 351 13.51 -13.58 -4.75
CA ALA A 351 13.09 -14.67 -3.87
C ALA A 351 11.84 -15.40 -4.38
N VAL A 352 10.83 -14.67 -4.87
CA VAL A 352 9.64 -15.25 -5.53
C VAL A 352 10.06 -16.10 -6.74
N TYR A 353 10.92 -15.58 -7.62
CA TYR A 353 11.40 -16.33 -8.78
C TYR A 353 12.16 -17.60 -8.39
N ASN A 354 13.00 -17.53 -7.36
CA ASN A 354 13.74 -18.70 -6.86
C ASN A 354 12.79 -19.81 -6.38
N VAL A 355 11.75 -19.45 -5.62
CA VAL A 355 10.76 -20.38 -5.07
C VAL A 355 9.87 -20.97 -6.15
N LEU A 356 9.37 -20.15 -7.06
CA LEU A 356 8.50 -20.62 -8.16
C LEU A 356 9.26 -21.54 -9.13
N ALA A 357 10.53 -21.25 -9.39
CA ALA A 357 11.38 -22.08 -10.23
C ALA A 357 11.84 -23.39 -9.55
N GLY A 358 11.70 -23.49 -8.21
CA GLY A 358 12.26 -24.59 -7.40
C GLY A 358 13.80 -24.64 -7.40
N GLN A 359 14.46 -23.58 -7.88
CA GLN A 359 15.91 -23.52 -8.01
C GLN A 359 16.40 -22.06 -7.91
N ARG A 360 17.36 -21.81 -7.01
CA ARG A 360 17.93 -20.47 -6.80
C ARG A 360 18.63 -19.96 -8.06
N TYR A 361 18.32 -18.73 -8.45
CA TYR A 361 18.90 -18.02 -9.60
C TYR A 361 18.83 -18.79 -10.92
N LYS A 362 17.82 -19.65 -11.13
CA LYS A 362 17.55 -20.25 -12.45
C LYS A 362 17.26 -19.15 -13.47
N THR A 363 16.42 -18.20 -13.06
CA THR A 363 16.19 -16.93 -13.75
C THR A 363 16.67 -15.81 -12.83
N ILE A 364 17.50 -14.92 -13.36
CA ILE A 364 17.99 -13.74 -12.64
C ILE A 364 17.31 -12.51 -13.24
N THR A 365 16.64 -11.75 -12.39
CA THR A 365 15.95 -10.50 -12.78
C THR A 365 16.95 -9.47 -13.28
N ASN A 366 16.50 -8.56 -14.16
CA ASN A 366 17.37 -7.52 -14.71
C ASN A 366 17.85 -6.56 -13.62
N GLU A 367 17.01 -6.32 -12.61
CA GLU A 367 17.33 -5.49 -11.45
C GLU A 367 18.45 -6.12 -10.62
N VAL A 368 18.43 -7.44 -10.39
CA VAL A 368 19.53 -8.15 -9.72
C VAL A 368 20.81 -8.12 -10.58
N LYS A 369 20.71 -8.28 -11.90
CA LYS A 369 21.88 -8.12 -12.78
C LYS A 369 22.49 -6.73 -12.66
N ARG A 370 21.67 -5.69 -12.78
CA ARG A 370 22.10 -4.29 -12.64
C ARG A 370 22.70 -4.02 -11.27
N TYR A 371 22.14 -4.58 -10.21
CA TYR A 371 22.70 -4.53 -8.86
C TYR A 371 24.10 -5.14 -8.79
N LEU A 372 24.25 -6.35 -9.32
CA LEU A 372 25.52 -7.08 -9.33
C LEU A 372 26.57 -6.45 -10.26
N GLN A 373 26.16 -5.61 -11.23
CA GLN A 373 27.02 -4.75 -12.05
C GLN A 373 27.44 -3.45 -11.33
N GLY A 374 26.94 -3.17 -10.12
CA GLY A 374 27.21 -1.94 -9.38
C GLY A 374 26.28 -0.77 -9.76
N GLY A 375 25.21 -1.00 -10.52
CA GLY A 375 24.33 0.04 -11.06
C GLY A 375 23.45 0.79 -10.05
N TYR A 376 23.54 0.46 -8.75
CA TYR A 376 22.87 1.14 -7.64
C TYR A 376 23.85 1.68 -6.57
N GLY A 377 25.15 1.42 -6.72
CA GLY A 377 26.16 1.75 -5.71
C GLY A 377 26.79 0.49 -5.10
N HIS A 378 27.59 0.70 -4.07
CA HIS A 378 28.33 -0.36 -3.39
C HIS A 378 27.47 -1.06 -2.33
N PRO A 379 27.33 -2.40 -2.39
CA PRO A 379 26.69 -3.16 -1.33
C PRO A 379 27.42 -3.04 0.02
N PRO A 380 26.73 -3.22 1.16
CA PRO A 380 27.36 -3.18 2.49
C PRO A 380 28.45 -4.23 2.71
N ALA A 381 28.41 -5.34 1.96
CA ALA A 381 29.37 -6.43 2.04
C ALA A 381 29.63 -7.04 0.66
N SER A 382 30.66 -7.89 0.56
CA SER A 382 30.92 -8.67 -0.65
C SER A 382 29.69 -9.49 -1.07
N VAL A 383 29.33 -9.39 -2.34
CA VAL A 383 28.29 -10.19 -2.96
C VAL A 383 28.78 -11.62 -3.23
N ASN A 384 27.85 -12.55 -3.41
CA ASN A 384 28.18 -13.92 -3.80
C ASN A 384 28.79 -13.94 -5.22
N ALA A 385 30.08 -14.30 -5.31
CA ALA A 385 30.83 -14.29 -6.56
C ALA A 385 30.27 -15.23 -7.63
N GLU A 386 29.70 -16.38 -7.25
CA GLU A 386 29.08 -17.31 -8.20
C GLU A 386 27.80 -16.72 -8.80
N VAL A 387 26.98 -16.08 -7.95
CA VAL A 387 25.74 -15.41 -8.37
C VAL A 387 26.08 -14.21 -9.26
N GLN A 388 27.07 -13.40 -8.88
CA GLN A 388 27.56 -12.28 -9.69
C GLN A 388 28.01 -12.74 -11.07
N LYS A 389 28.90 -13.74 -11.14
CA LYS A 389 29.37 -14.31 -12.41
C LYS A 389 28.23 -14.89 -13.25
N LYS A 390 27.25 -15.54 -12.64
CA LYS A 390 26.07 -16.06 -13.35
C LYS A 390 25.18 -14.94 -13.90
N ALA A 391 25.08 -13.81 -13.18
CA ALA A 391 24.23 -12.69 -13.54
C ALA A 391 24.82 -11.84 -14.67
N ILE A 392 26.13 -11.53 -14.61
CA ILE A 392 26.79 -10.53 -15.47
C ILE A 392 27.83 -11.15 -16.42
N GLY A 393 28.13 -12.44 -16.26
CA GLY A 393 29.10 -13.14 -17.10
C GLY A 393 30.51 -12.59 -16.92
N ASN A 394 31.07 -12.02 -18.00
CA ASN A 394 32.39 -11.40 -18.04
C ASN A 394 32.31 -9.87 -18.16
N GLU A 395 31.14 -9.27 -17.95
CA GLU A 395 31.01 -7.81 -17.93
C GLU A 395 31.70 -7.21 -16.71
N ASP A 396 32.21 -5.98 -16.86
CA ASP A 396 32.90 -5.27 -15.78
C ASP A 396 31.92 -4.81 -14.69
N VAL A 397 32.38 -4.86 -13.44
CA VAL A 397 31.64 -4.33 -12.29
C VAL A 397 32.01 -2.86 -12.12
N ASN A 398 31.00 -1.98 -12.02
CA ASN A 398 31.23 -0.58 -11.74
C ASN A 398 31.60 -0.37 -10.27
N GLU A 399 32.85 0.05 -10.01
CA GLU A 399 33.35 0.34 -8.65
C GLU A 399 33.08 1.79 -8.20
N GLY A 400 32.82 2.69 -9.15
CA GLY A 400 32.57 4.12 -8.91
C GLY A 400 31.16 4.43 -8.44
N ARG A 401 30.82 5.73 -8.36
CA ARG A 401 29.45 6.17 -8.16
C ARG A 401 28.70 5.99 -9.48
N PRO A 402 27.52 5.32 -9.53
CA PRO A 402 26.89 5.00 -10.82
C PRO A 402 26.51 6.24 -11.66
N ALA A 403 26.25 7.36 -10.99
CA ALA A 403 25.94 8.62 -11.68
C ALA A 403 27.14 9.26 -12.39
N ASP A 404 28.38 8.90 -12.06
CA ASP A 404 29.58 9.40 -12.76
C ASP A 404 29.65 8.92 -14.22
N LEU A 405 28.89 7.85 -14.55
CA LEU A 405 28.76 7.34 -15.92
C LEU A 405 27.67 8.04 -16.74
N LEU A 406 26.86 8.91 -16.11
CA LEU A 406 25.75 9.58 -16.76
C LEU A 406 26.20 10.93 -17.31
N SER A 407 25.91 11.18 -18.58
CA SER A 407 26.04 12.52 -19.16
C SER A 407 24.91 13.43 -18.65
N PRO A 408 25.11 14.75 -18.56
CA PRO A 408 24.06 15.70 -18.20
C PRO A 408 22.77 15.49 -19.01
N GLU A 409 21.63 15.45 -18.33
CA GLU A 409 20.36 15.00 -18.92
C GLU A 409 19.35 16.14 -19.12
N VAL A 410 19.45 17.25 -18.38
CA VAL A 410 18.40 18.28 -18.32
C VAL A 410 18.13 18.90 -19.70
N ALA A 411 19.16 19.15 -20.51
CA ALA A 411 19.00 19.71 -21.85
C ALA A 411 18.21 18.76 -22.78
N LYS A 412 18.56 17.46 -22.75
CA LYS A 412 17.86 16.43 -23.52
C LYS A 412 16.42 16.25 -23.05
N LEU A 413 16.19 16.24 -21.73
CA LEU A 413 14.86 16.13 -21.15
C LEU A 413 13.94 17.27 -21.60
N ARG A 414 14.46 18.50 -21.69
CA ARG A 414 13.73 19.67 -22.24
C ARG A 414 13.35 19.47 -23.71
N GLU A 415 14.28 18.97 -24.52
CA GLU A 415 14.03 18.69 -25.93
C GLU A 415 12.98 17.58 -26.12
N ASP A 416 13.12 16.48 -25.39
CA ASP A 416 12.24 15.30 -25.50
C ASP A 416 10.79 15.63 -25.13
N ILE A 417 10.55 16.41 -24.07
CA ILE A 417 9.20 16.81 -23.65
C ILE A 417 8.65 17.98 -24.49
N GLY A 418 9.53 18.81 -25.05
CA GLY A 418 9.20 19.91 -25.94
C GLY A 418 8.18 20.89 -25.34
N SER A 419 7.25 21.35 -26.18
CA SER A 419 6.25 22.36 -25.80
C SER A 419 5.19 21.87 -24.79
N LEU A 420 5.24 20.61 -24.37
CA LEU A 420 4.32 20.09 -23.36
C LEU A 420 4.73 20.57 -21.95
N ALA A 421 6.02 20.72 -21.70
CA ALA A 421 6.51 21.34 -20.46
C ALA A 421 6.39 22.86 -20.55
N GLN A 422 5.68 23.46 -19.60
CA GLN A 422 5.52 24.92 -19.48
C GLN A 422 6.47 25.54 -18.45
N SER A 423 7.11 24.70 -17.64
CA SER A 423 8.04 25.08 -16.59
C SER A 423 9.17 24.05 -16.45
N GLU A 424 10.21 24.40 -15.71
CA GLU A 424 11.26 23.44 -15.35
C GLU A 424 10.75 22.33 -14.41
N GLU A 425 9.73 22.61 -13.61
CA GLU A 425 9.04 21.63 -12.77
C GLU A 425 8.39 20.52 -13.61
N ASP A 426 7.80 20.87 -14.76
CA ASP A 426 7.24 19.90 -15.70
C ASP A 426 8.33 19.01 -16.30
N VAL A 427 9.48 19.58 -16.64
CA VAL A 427 10.64 18.82 -17.13
C VAL A 427 11.13 17.84 -16.07
N LEU A 428 11.15 18.25 -14.80
CA LEU A 428 11.52 17.39 -13.68
C LEU A 428 10.48 16.30 -13.41
N THR A 429 9.18 16.61 -13.52
CA THR A 429 8.10 15.61 -13.45
C THR A 429 8.26 14.56 -14.55
N TYR A 430 8.54 15.00 -15.79
CA TYR A 430 8.87 14.11 -16.91
C TYR A 430 10.15 13.30 -16.65
N ALA A 431 11.19 13.91 -16.09
CA ALA A 431 12.43 13.22 -15.75
C ALA A 431 12.19 12.06 -14.78
N MET A 432 11.35 12.28 -13.76
CA MET A 432 11.04 11.27 -12.74
C MET A 432 10.21 10.12 -13.31
N PHE A 433 9.25 10.43 -14.18
CA PHE A 433 8.33 9.48 -14.79
C PHE A 433 8.11 9.82 -16.27
N PRO A 434 8.92 9.33 -17.22
CA PRO A 434 8.83 9.78 -18.61
C PRO A 434 7.46 9.57 -19.25
N ASP A 435 6.95 8.35 -19.25
CA ASP A 435 5.66 8.03 -19.88
C ASP A 435 4.50 8.61 -19.08
N LEU A 436 4.45 8.31 -17.78
CA LEU A 436 3.39 8.76 -16.90
C LEU A 436 3.35 10.30 -16.77
N GLY A 437 4.51 10.94 -16.64
CA GLY A 437 4.63 12.38 -16.53
C GLY A 437 4.22 13.07 -17.82
N ARG A 438 4.61 12.54 -19.00
CA ARG A 438 4.11 13.04 -20.29
C ARG A 438 2.59 12.91 -20.38
N GLU A 439 2.04 11.76 -20.02
CA GLU A 439 0.59 11.53 -20.02
C GLU A 439 -0.13 12.50 -19.07
N PHE A 440 0.37 12.68 -17.85
CA PHE A 440 -0.17 13.60 -16.86
C PHE A 440 -0.15 15.05 -17.37
N LEU A 441 0.97 15.52 -17.93
CA LEU A 441 1.07 16.88 -18.46
C LEU A 441 0.12 17.10 -19.64
N GLN A 442 -0.08 16.09 -20.48
CA GLN A 442 -1.05 16.12 -21.58
C GLN A 442 -2.49 16.20 -21.03
N GLN A 443 -2.85 15.35 -20.07
CA GLN A 443 -4.16 15.39 -19.40
C GLN A 443 -4.41 16.73 -18.69
N ARG A 444 -3.38 17.31 -18.06
CA ARG A 444 -3.44 18.62 -17.42
C ARG A 444 -3.73 19.72 -18.45
N LYS A 445 -3.05 19.68 -19.60
CA LYS A 445 -3.27 20.62 -20.71
C LYS A 445 -4.67 20.50 -21.31
N ASP A 446 -5.17 19.28 -21.44
CA ASP A 446 -6.49 19.00 -22.04
C ASP A 446 -7.66 19.18 -21.05
N GLY A 447 -7.37 19.38 -19.76
CA GLY A 447 -8.38 19.52 -18.71
C GLY A 447 -9.09 18.20 -18.35
N THR A 448 -8.44 17.06 -18.59
CA THR A 448 -9.02 15.71 -18.45
C THR A 448 -8.46 14.93 -17.26
N LEU A 449 -7.75 15.58 -16.33
CA LEU A 449 -7.28 14.95 -15.10
C LEU A 449 -8.47 14.47 -14.27
N GLN A 450 -8.47 13.19 -13.91
CA GLN A 450 -9.53 12.56 -13.11
C GLN A 450 -8.90 11.70 -12.01
N PRO A 451 -9.07 12.07 -10.72
CA PRO A 451 -8.52 11.30 -9.62
C PRO A 451 -9.13 9.90 -9.54
N GLU A 452 -8.38 8.94 -9.00
CA GLU A 452 -8.90 7.62 -8.60
C GLU A 452 -10.12 7.79 -7.69
N GLU A 453 -11.23 7.13 -8.04
CA GLU A 453 -12.51 7.26 -7.34
C GLU A 453 -12.40 6.76 -5.89
N LEU A 454 -12.98 7.53 -4.97
CA LEU A 454 -13.18 7.09 -3.58
C LEU A 454 -14.57 6.48 -3.47
N LEU A 455 -14.63 5.20 -3.13
CA LEU A 455 -15.86 4.48 -2.92
C LEU A 455 -16.63 5.12 -1.76
N PRO A 456 -17.96 5.28 -1.89
CA PRO A 456 -18.80 5.71 -0.78
C PRO A 456 -18.50 4.87 0.46
N ALA A 457 -18.49 5.51 1.63
CA ALA A 457 -18.35 4.77 2.88
C ALA A 457 -19.40 3.66 2.91
N GLU A 458 -18.96 2.40 3.05
CA GLU A 458 -19.89 1.30 3.19
C GLU A 458 -20.83 1.64 4.36
N GLN A 459 -22.14 1.73 4.10
CA GLN A 459 -23.13 1.71 5.16
C GLN A 459 -23.14 0.30 5.77
N LYS A 460 -22.08 -0.05 6.51
CA LYS A 460 -22.09 -1.23 7.37
C LYS A 460 -23.14 -1.00 8.45
N GLY A 461 -24.36 -1.50 8.19
CA GLY A 461 -25.37 -1.73 9.22
C GLY A 461 -26.48 -0.70 9.36
N ARG A 462 -26.97 -0.06 8.28
CA ARG A 462 -28.30 0.59 8.33
C ARG A 462 -29.32 0.07 7.30
N ASP A 463 -28.88 -0.54 6.20
CA ASP A 463 -29.81 -1.15 5.22
C ASP A 463 -29.94 -2.68 5.33
N ARG A 464 -29.29 -3.34 6.30
CA ARG A 464 -29.57 -4.75 6.66
C ARG A 464 -30.71 -4.92 7.68
N LEU A 465 -31.57 -3.92 7.80
CA LEU A 465 -32.88 -4.00 8.47
C LEU A 465 -34.03 -3.65 7.52
N GLY A 466 -33.79 -3.68 6.20
CA GLY A 466 -34.79 -3.47 5.15
C GLY A 466 -35.55 -4.72 4.70
N GLY A 467 -35.53 -5.78 5.50
CA GLY A 467 -36.36 -6.97 5.29
C GLY A 467 -36.40 -7.78 6.58
N ALA A 468 -37.51 -7.74 7.29
CA ALA A 468 -37.73 -8.62 8.43
C ALA A 468 -37.60 -10.07 7.94
N VAL A 469 -36.55 -10.78 8.35
CA VAL A 469 -36.46 -12.22 8.14
C VAL A 469 -37.48 -12.84 9.09
N ALA A 470 -38.56 -13.41 8.54
CA ALA A 470 -39.57 -14.07 9.35
C ALA A 470 -38.91 -15.19 10.16
N THR A 471 -38.95 -15.08 11.49
CA THR A 471 -38.46 -16.09 12.42
C THR A 471 -39.46 -17.23 12.63
N GLU A 472 -40.67 -17.06 12.09
CA GLU A 472 -41.76 -18.05 12.11
C GLU A 472 -42.35 -18.17 10.71
N PHE A 473 -42.51 -19.39 10.22
CA PHE A 473 -43.09 -19.66 8.91
C PHE A 473 -43.75 -21.04 8.88
N ARG A 474 -44.82 -21.18 8.09
CA ARG A 474 -45.45 -22.47 7.81
C ARG A 474 -44.79 -23.11 6.60
N ILE A 475 -44.40 -24.38 6.71
CA ILE A 475 -43.93 -25.18 5.58
C ILE A 475 -44.92 -26.30 5.30
N ASP A 476 -45.32 -26.45 4.05
CA ASP A 476 -46.11 -27.57 3.58
C ASP A 476 -45.17 -28.61 2.95
N VAL A 477 -45.09 -29.79 3.56
CA VAL A 477 -44.24 -30.88 3.08
C VAL A 477 -45.11 -32.11 2.90
N HIS A 478 -45.20 -32.62 1.67
CA HIS A 478 -46.00 -33.80 1.31
C HIS A 478 -47.50 -33.74 1.71
N GLY A 479 -48.08 -32.53 1.80
CA GLY A 479 -49.49 -32.33 2.16
C GLY A 479 -49.76 -32.14 3.66
N GLU A 480 -48.72 -32.11 4.49
CA GLU A 480 -48.82 -31.72 5.90
C GLU A 480 -48.16 -30.35 6.14
N THR A 481 -48.85 -29.51 6.91
CA THR A 481 -48.40 -28.16 7.28
C THR A 481 -47.72 -28.19 8.63
N TYR A 482 -46.47 -27.70 8.70
CA TYR A 482 -45.71 -27.55 9.94
C TYR A 482 -45.51 -26.08 10.26
N GLU A 483 -45.77 -25.66 11.50
CA GLU A 483 -45.36 -24.35 12.01
C GLU A 483 -43.92 -24.42 12.53
N VAL A 484 -43.03 -23.71 11.84
CA VAL A 484 -41.60 -23.66 12.17
C VAL A 484 -41.29 -22.32 12.82
N ALA A 485 -40.72 -22.34 14.03
CA ALA A 485 -40.16 -21.15 14.68
C ALA A 485 -38.65 -21.34 14.94
N VAL A 486 -37.82 -20.38 14.52
CA VAL A 486 -36.39 -20.38 14.81
C VAL A 486 -36.17 -19.74 16.18
N THR A 487 -35.83 -20.54 17.19
CA THR A 487 -35.74 -20.09 18.59
C THR A 487 -34.33 -19.73 19.03
N GLY A 488 -33.30 -20.13 18.27
CA GLY A 488 -31.92 -19.72 18.53
C GLY A 488 -30.89 -20.31 17.57
N VAL A 489 -29.72 -19.68 17.49
CA VAL A 489 -28.57 -20.13 16.69
C VAL A 489 -27.42 -20.47 17.64
N GLY A 490 -26.96 -21.71 17.63
CA GLY A 490 -25.82 -22.18 18.42
C GLY A 490 -24.46 -21.74 17.84
N ALA A 491 -23.40 -21.90 18.64
CA ALA A 491 -22.04 -21.49 18.26
C ALA A 491 -21.59 -22.11 16.92
N SER A 492 -20.94 -21.30 16.09
CA SER A 492 -20.47 -21.70 14.76
C SER A 492 -19.18 -22.54 14.87
N GLY A 493 -19.24 -23.79 14.44
CA GLY A 493 -18.06 -24.59 14.08
C GLY A 493 -17.81 -24.54 12.57
N PRO A 494 -16.66 -25.05 12.08
CA PRO A 494 -16.38 -25.08 10.64
C PRO A 494 -17.40 -25.99 9.93
N GLY A 495 -18.25 -25.40 9.09
CA GLY A 495 -19.17 -26.10 8.18
C GLY A 495 -20.49 -26.62 8.75
N LYS A 496 -20.63 -26.73 10.08
CA LYS A 496 -21.88 -27.19 10.73
C LYS A 496 -22.36 -26.18 11.77
N ARG A 497 -23.58 -25.69 11.60
CA ARG A 497 -24.26 -24.80 12.55
C ARG A 497 -25.38 -25.55 13.25
N LYS A 498 -25.52 -25.36 14.55
CA LYS A 498 -26.68 -25.88 15.30
C LYS A 498 -27.79 -24.85 15.29
N LEU A 499 -28.98 -25.23 14.86
CA LEU A 499 -30.19 -24.41 14.92
C LEU A 499 -31.16 -25.04 15.91
N TYR A 500 -31.73 -24.21 16.78
CA TYR A 500 -32.84 -24.60 17.63
C TYR A 500 -34.13 -24.18 16.94
N LEU A 501 -34.96 -25.17 16.61
CA LEU A 501 -36.23 -24.97 15.93
C LEU A 501 -37.38 -25.43 16.85
N SER A 502 -38.53 -24.81 16.74
CA SER A 502 -39.80 -25.34 17.25
C SER A 502 -40.61 -25.81 16.05
N LEU A 503 -41.01 -27.08 16.05
CA LEU A 503 -41.96 -27.64 15.07
C LEU A 503 -43.26 -27.92 15.82
N ASP A 504 -44.33 -27.18 15.47
CA ASP A 504 -45.65 -27.26 16.13
C ASP A 504 -45.60 -27.18 17.66
N GLY A 505 -44.70 -26.33 18.18
CA GLY A 505 -44.51 -26.09 19.62
C GLY A 505 -43.55 -27.05 20.32
N MET A 506 -43.01 -28.05 19.61
CA MET A 506 -42.02 -28.99 20.15
C MET A 506 -40.59 -28.56 19.78
N PRO A 507 -39.71 -28.28 20.75
CA PRO A 507 -38.34 -27.87 20.48
C PRO A 507 -37.52 -29.05 19.92
N GLN A 508 -36.79 -28.78 18.84
CA GLN A 508 -35.93 -29.71 18.11
C GLN A 508 -34.56 -29.08 17.90
N GLU A 509 -33.50 -29.86 18.12
CA GLU A 509 -32.13 -29.47 17.76
C GLU A 509 -31.81 -30.02 16.38
N VAL A 510 -31.49 -29.13 15.43
CA VAL A 510 -31.16 -29.51 14.06
C VAL A 510 -29.74 -29.06 13.72
N VAL A 511 -28.95 -29.97 13.16
CA VAL A 511 -27.61 -29.67 12.65
C VAL A 511 -27.75 -29.27 11.20
N PHE A 512 -27.50 -27.99 10.92
CA PHE A 512 -27.49 -27.43 9.59
C PHE A 512 -26.08 -27.47 9.01
N GLU A 513 -25.91 -28.19 7.92
CA GLU A 513 -24.68 -28.25 7.13
C GLU A 513 -24.96 -27.60 5.78
N SER A 514 -24.30 -26.47 5.50
CA SER A 514 -24.45 -25.81 4.20
C SER A 514 -23.66 -26.61 3.16
N LEU A 515 -24.39 -27.30 2.29
CA LEU A 515 -23.79 -28.01 1.15
C LEU A 515 -23.55 -27.10 -0.05
N ASN A 516 -24.27 -25.97 -0.13
CA ASN A 516 -24.11 -24.88 -1.11
C ASN A 516 -24.71 -23.59 -0.50
N GLU A 517 -24.17 -22.42 -0.88
CA GLU A 517 -24.74 -21.11 -0.52
C GLU A 517 -25.45 -20.50 -1.74
N TYR A 518 -26.71 -20.10 -1.56
CA TYR A 518 -27.46 -19.36 -2.57
C TYR A 518 -27.07 -17.87 -2.51
N GLN A 519 -26.38 -17.38 -3.53
CA GLN A 519 -26.17 -15.95 -3.74
C GLN A 519 -27.31 -15.39 -4.60
N ALA A 520 -28.24 -14.67 -3.96
CA ALA A 520 -29.14 -13.78 -4.68
C ALA A 520 -28.31 -12.60 -5.21
N GLY A 521 -27.98 -12.59 -6.50
CA GLY A 521 -27.37 -11.43 -7.16
C GLY A 521 -26.37 -11.68 -8.28
N ALA A 522 -25.89 -12.92 -8.48
CA ALA A 522 -24.93 -13.21 -9.55
C ALA A 522 -25.64 -13.83 -10.77
N GLY A 523 -26.24 -12.96 -11.60
CA GLY A 523 -26.72 -13.27 -12.94
C GLY A 523 -28.24 -13.23 -13.10
N SER A 524 -28.85 -12.04 -13.06
CA SER A 524 -30.13 -11.86 -13.75
C SER A 524 -29.82 -11.67 -15.23
N SER A 525 -30.36 -12.55 -16.07
CA SER A 525 -30.08 -12.56 -17.51
C SER A 525 -30.77 -11.43 -18.29
N GLY A 526 -31.33 -10.42 -17.59
CA GLY A 526 -32.19 -9.39 -18.16
C GLY A 526 -33.51 -9.93 -18.74
N ARG A 527 -33.78 -11.23 -18.63
CA ARG A 527 -34.97 -11.89 -19.19
C ARG A 527 -36.22 -11.57 -18.37
N LYS A 528 -37.36 -11.45 -19.07
CA LYS A 528 -38.67 -11.18 -18.47
C LYS A 528 -39.11 -12.35 -17.58
N GLN A 529 -39.98 -12.06 -16.61
CA GLN A 529 -40.60 -13.07 -15.76
C GLN A 529 -41.86 -13.65 -16.43
N ALA A 530 -42.08 -14.95 -16.27
CA ALA A 530 -43.20 -15.68 -16.83
C ALA A 530 -44.51 -15.34 -16.10
N THR A 531 -45.36 -14.55 -16.74
CA THR A 531 -46.67 -14.15 -16.22
C THR A 531 -47.86 -14.80 -16.94
N ASP A 532 -47.68 -15.33 -18.14
CA ASP A 532 -48.77 -15.81 -19.00
C ASP A 532 -48.69 -17.33 -19.23
N PRO A 533 -49.82 -18.02 -19.47
CA PRO A 533 -49.85 -19.47 -19.69
C PRO A 533 -49.04 -19.97 -20.90
N GLY A 534 -48.77 -19.10 -21.87
CA GLY A 534 -47.92 -19.37 -23.03
C GLY A 534 -46.43 -19.07 -22.82
N HIS A 535 -46.02 -18.63 -21.62
CA HIS A 535 -44.61 -18.44 -21.27
C HIS A 535 -44.02 -19.73 -20.71
N ILE A 536 -43.04 -20.27 -21.43
CA ILE A 536 -42.36 -21.50 -21.05
C ILE A 536 -41.14 -21.16 -20.19
N THR A 537 -41.07 -21.75 -18.99
CA THR A 537 -39.99 -21.61 -18.01
C THR A 537 -39.40 -22.97 -17.66
N THR A 538 -38.18 -22.99 -17.11
CA THR A 538 -37.61 -24.19 -16.46
C THR A 538 -38.14 -24.37 -15.03
N THR A 539 -38.11 -25.60 -14.51
CA THR A 539 -38.49 -25.96 -13.13
C THR A 539 -37.31 -25.91 -12.16
N MET A 540 -36.08 -25.99 -12.67
CA MET A 540 -34.85 -25.90 -11.88
C MET A 540 -33.78 -25.07 -12.60
N PRO A 541 -32.87 -24.39 -11.86
CA PRO A 541 -31.75 -23.70 -12.48
C PRO A 541 -30.84 -24.67 -13.22
N GLY A 542 -30.43 -24.31 -14.44
CA GLY A 542 -29.62 -25.18 -15.29
C GLY A 542 -29.04 -24.44 -16.49
N ASN A 543 -28.43 -25.18 -17.41
CA ASN A 543 -27.94 -24.66 -18.69
C ASN A 543 -28.74 -25.25 -19.85
N VAL A 544 -28.95 -24.48 -20.91
CA VAL A 544 -29.64 -24.96 -22.13
C VAL A 544 -28.69 -25.86 -22.92
N VAL A 545 -29.09 -27.10 -23.15
CA VAL A 545 -28.35 -28.09 -23.95
C VAL A 545 -28.74 -27.99 -25.42
N ASP A 546 -30.03 -27.81 -25.69
CA ASP A 546 -30.54 -27.64 -27.04
C ASP A 546 -31.90 -26.95 -27.07
N VAL A 547 -32.20 -26.25 -28.18
CA VAL A 547 -33.50 -25.63 -28.44
C VAL A 547 -34.16 -26.38 -29.59
N LEU A 548 -35.33 -26.97 -29.35
CA LEU A 548 -35.96 -27.93 -30.27
C LEU A 548 -36.95 -27.29 -31.26
N VAL A 549 -37.25 -26.00 -31.09
CA VAL A 549 -38.23 -25.26 -31.89
C VAL A 549 -37.69 -23.90 -32.31
N SER A 550 -38.19 -23.39 -33.43
CA SER A 550 -37.88 -22.07 -33.97
C SER A 550 -39.10 -21.15 -33.93
N GLU A 551 -38.86 -19.84 -34.00
CA GLU A 551 -39.95 -18.85 -34.12
C GLU A 551 -40.79 -19.14 -35.39
N GLY A 552 -42.10 -19.20 -35.21
CA GLY A 552 -43.07 -19.54 -36.26
C GLY A 552 -43.50 -21.02 -36.29
N ASP A 553 -42.88 -21.90 -35.52
CA ASP A 553 -43.27 -23.32 -35.47
C ASP A 553 -44.60 -23.52 -34.72
N SER A 554 -45.44 -24.42 -35.22
CA SER A 554 -46.66 -24.84 -34.52
C SER A 554 -46.31 -25.96 -33.52
N VAL A 555 -46.69 -25.78 -32.26
CA VAL A 555 -46.44 -26.73 -31.17
C VAL A 555 -47.75 -27.17 -30.53
N SER A 556 -47.79 -28.42 -30.04
CA SER A 556 -48.91 -28.96 -29.27
C SER A 556 -48.60 -29.07 -27.78
N ALA A 557 -49.60 -28.93 -26.92
CA ALA A 557 -49.46 -29.10 -25.48
C ALA A 557 -48.82 -30.46 -25.14
N GLY A 558 -47.76 -30.44 -24.33
CA GLY A 558 -46.94 -31.60 -23.99
C GLY A 558 -45.75 -31.84 -24.93
N GLN A 559 -45.62 -31.11 -26.05
CA GLN A 559 -44.46 -31.22 -26.93
C GLN A 559 -43.21 -30.63 -26.27
N ALA A 560 -42.09 -31.34 -26.36
CA ALA A 560 -40.78 -30.84 -25.89
C ALA A 560 -40.30 -29.71 -26.80
N VAL A 561 -39.86 -28.60 -26.20
CA VAL A 561 -39.42 -27.38 -26.92
C VAL A 561 -37.98 -26.98 -26.60
N LEU A 562 -37.42 -27.49 -25.50
CA LEU A 562 -36.07 -27.15 -25.01
C LEU A 562 -35.52 -28.32 -24.19
N ILE A 563 -34.20 -28.52 -24.20
CA ILE A 563 -33.50 -29.45 -23.30
C ILE A 563 -32.60 -28.65 -22.37
N THR A 564 -32.69 -28.90 -21.07
CA THR A 564 -31.86 -28.26 -20.04
C THR A 564 -31.07 -29.29 -19.27
N GLU A 565 -29.85 -28.94 -18.85
CA GLU A 565 -29.02 -29.74 -17.96
C GLU A 565 -28.95 -29.07 -16.59
N ALA A 566 -29.31 -29.83 -15.56
CA ALA A 566 -29.05 -29.47 -14.17
C ALA A 566 -28.44 -30.68 -13.45
N MET A 567 -27.39 -30.45 -12.65
CA MET A 567 -26.73 -31.51 -11.88
C MET A 567 -26.33 -32.75 -12.71
N LYS A 568 -25.85 -32.54 -13.96
CA LYS A 568 -25.48 -33.59 -14.93
C LYS A 568 -26.63 -34.49 -15.41
N MET A 569 -27.88 -34.06 -15.22
CA MET A 569 -29.04 -34.73 -15.79
C MET A 569 -29.74 -33.80 -16.78
N GLU A 570 -30.01 -34.32 -17.98
CA GLU A 570 -30.78 -33.62 -19.01
C GLU A 570 -32.28 -33.81 -18.75
N THR A 571 -33.04 -32.73 -18.90
CA THR A 571 -34.50 -32.73 -18.73
C THR A 571 -35.13 -31.93 -19.88
N GLU A 572 -36.13 -32.52 -20.51
CA GLU A 572 -36.94 -31.88 -21.54
C GLU A 572 -37.95 -30.92 -20.89
N VAL A 573 -38.05 -29.71 -21.44
CA VAL A 573 -39.06 -28.73 -21.07
C VAL A 573 -40.15 -28.75 -22.13
N HIS A 574 -41.39 -28.94 -21.68
CA HIS A 574 -42.56 -29.09 -22.53
C HIS A 574 -43.41 -27.81 -22.54
N THR A 575 -44.07 -27.52 -23.68
CA THR A 575 -45.11 -26.48 -23.73
C THR A 575 -46.40 -26.96 -23.03
N SER A 576 -47.08 -26.06 -22.33
CA SER A 576 -48.37 -26.32 -21.66
C SER A 576 -49.59 -25.97 -22.53
N VAL A 577 -49.38 -25.37 -23.70
CA VAL A 577 -50.44 -24.88 -24.59
C VAL A 577 -50.19 -25.30 -26.04
N ASP A 578 -51.28 -25.48 -26.79
CA ASP A 578 -51.25 -25.55 -28.25
C ASP A 578 -51.12 -24.13 -28.81
N GLY A 579 -50.25 -23.92 -29.80
CA GLY A 579 -50.08 -22.59 -30.39
C GLY A 579 -48.91 -22.49 -31.35
N THR A 580 -48.55 -21.24 -31.68
CA THR A 580 -47.37 -20.95 -32.51
C THR A 580 -46.28 -20.30 -31.68
N VAL A 581 -45.03 -20.76 -31.83
CA VAL A 581 -43.87 -20.17 -31.15
C VAL A 581 -43.67 -18.75 -31.65
N LYS A 582 -43.84 -17.77 -30.76
CA LYS A 582 -43.76 -16.34 -31.06
C LYS A 582 -42.35 -15.79 -30.89
N ALA A 583 -41.62 -16.26 -29.87
CA ALA A 583 -40.26 -15.82 -29.59
C ALA A 583 -39.46 -16.87 -28.81
N VAL A 584 -38.17 -16.98 -29.10
CA VAL A 584 -37.21 -17.82 -28.35
C VAL A 584 -36.13 -16.92 -27.74
N HIS A 585 -36.06 -16.86 -26.41
CA HIS A 585 -35.22 -15.92 -25.65
C HIS A 585 -33.91 -16.53 -25.12
N VAL A 586 -33.62 -17.76 -25.53
CA VAL A 586 -32.46 -18.54 -25.09
C VAL A 586 -31.74 -19.19 -26.25
N THR A 587 -30.43 -19.36 -26.09
CA THR A 587 -29.58 -20.10 -27.01
C THR A 587 -28.83 -21.22 -26.28
N LYS A 588 -28.30 -22.19 -27.03
CA LYS A 588 -27.51 -23.28 -26.48
C LYS A 588 -26.33 -22.76 -25.65
N GLY A 589 -26.19 -23.26 -24.43
CA GLY A 589 -25.19 -22.86 -23.45
C GLY A 589 -25.65 -21.78 -22.48
N ASP A 590 -26.82 -21.17 -22.68
CA ASP A 590 -27.34 -20.15 -21.77
C ASP A 590 -27.70 -20.74 -20.40
N ARG A 591 -27.37 -19.99 -19.34
CA ARG A 591 -27.84 -20.28 -17.98
C ARG A 591 -29.28 -19.77 -17.83
N VAL A 592 -30.14 -20.63 -17.28
CA VAL A 592 -31.57 -20.38 -17.09
C VAL A 592 -31.98 -20.61 -15.65
N THR A 593 -32.95 -19.82 -15.17
CA THR A 593 -33.50 -19.95 -13.81
C THR A 593 -35.04 -20.06 -13.84
N PRO A 594 -35.66 -20.73 -12.85
CA PRO A 594 -37.11 -20.82 -12.78
C PRO A 594 -37.76 -19.43 -12.67
N GLY A 595 -38.82 -19.21 -13.44
CA GLY A 595 -39.54 -17.95 -13.51
C GLY A 595 -39.13 -17.07 -14.70
N GLU A 596 -37.97 -17.30 -15.33
CA GLU A 596 -37.59 -16.57 -16.55
C GLU A 596 -38.35 -17.11 -17.78
N VAL A 597 -38.82 -16.21 -18.65
CA VAL A 597 -39.41 -16.60 -19.94
C VAL A 597 -38.31 -17.07 -20.87
N LEU A 598 -38.38 -18.35 -21.25
CA LEU A 598 -37.42 -18.97 -22.18
C LEU A 598 -37.99 -18.97 -23.61
N ILE A 599 -39.28 -19.29 -23.76
CA ILE A 599 -40.01 -19.33 -25.05
C ILE A 599 -41.42 -18.77 -24.83
N GLU A 600 -41.94 -18.01 -25.81
CA GLU A 600 -43.34 -17.54 -25.86
C GLU A 600 -44.12 -18.34 -26.90
N VAL A 601 -45.26 -18.91 -26.52
CA VAL A 601 -46.24 -19.54 -27.41
C VAL A 601 -47.53 -18.73 -27.38
N ALA A 602 -48.05 -18.39 -28.57
CA ALA A 602 -49.26 -17.58 -28.75
C ALA A 602 -50.43 -18.40 -29.28
#